data_AF-A0A0N4Z8M2-F1
#
_entry.id   AF-A0A0N4Z8M2-F1
#
_cell.length_a   1.000
_cell.length_b   1.000
_cell.length_c   1.000
_cell.angle_alpha   90.00
_cell.angle_beta   90.00
_cell.angle_gamma   90.00
#
_symmetry.space_group_name_H-M   'P 1'
#
loop_
_entity.id
_entity.type
_entity.pdbx_description
1 polymer ?
#
loop_
_entity_poly.entity_id
_entity_poly.type
_entity_poly.pdbx_seq_one_letter_code
_entity_poly.pdbx_strand_id
1 'polypeptide(L)'
;MSSRSTRNPRQSSFQLLEKFETFSYCKRLSRFCKYLKAYYKYANEEFSLDWSVEELESTYEMCGSEKDKIEKRLLLLGQLIHNKDLKIIFMSKFVNNSDFDNNDTIYSKIKSLKKTIAGVSSVKDSQYPNLCSFIAKNLRKKLYDSCVTIFSVTTMVRPLVDKYCLNAGEETQKILALPKADIDKLIARLTIRFASTIRKNRFRYFKELGCFWQGVDEVAETNVDALDDKDF
;
A
#
# COMPACT_ATOMS: atom_id res chain seq x y z
N MET A 1 -23.89 -51.40 0.95
CA MET A 1 -23.30 -50.44 0.00
C MET A 1 -23.82 -49.05 0.32
N SER A 2 -22.97 -48.16 0.83
CA SER A 2 -23.02 -46.71 0.61
C SER A 2 -21.85 -46.08 1.37
N SER A 3 -20.74 -45.91 0.66
CA SER A 3 -19.54 -45.23 1.11
C SER A 3 -19.82 -43.73 1.20
N ARG A 4 -20.05 -43.23 2.42
CA ARG A 4 -19.99 -41.79 2.70
C ARG A 4 -18.53 -41.34 2.62
N SER A 5 -18.20 -40.69 1.51
CA SER A 5 -16.97 -39.91 1.38
C SER A 5 -17.05 -38.70 2.32
N THR A 6 -16.48 -38.85 3.52
CA THR A 6 -16.18 -37.74 4.42
C THR A 6 -14.97 -37.00 3.86
N ARG A 7 -15.23 -35.95 3.08
CA ARG A 7 -14.20 -35.02 2.60
C ARG A 7 -13.49 -34.39 3.81
N ASN A 8 -12.19 -34.65 3.92
CA ASN A 8 -11.27 -34.00 4.84
C ASN A 8 -11.38 -32.45 4.76
N PRO A 9 -11.56 -31.70 5.86
CA PRO A 9 -11.65 -30.24 5.83
C PRO A 9 -10.29 -29.51 5.76
N ARG A 10 -9.19 -30.19 5.40
CA ARG A 10 -7.82 -29.63 5.53
C ARG A 10 -7.15 -29.14 4.24
N GLN A 11 -7.89 -28.94 3.14
CA GLN A 11 -7.29 -28.59 1.83
C GLN A 11 -7.65 -27.22 1.22
N SER A 12 -8.33 -26.31 1.94
CA SER A 12 -8.65 -24.97 1.38
C SER A 12 -7.76 -23.83 1.87
N SER A 13 -6.76 -24.08 2.73
CA SER A 13 -6.00 -23.02 3.43
C SER A 13 -4.92 -22.30 2.59
N PHE A 14 -4.76 -22.62 1.31
CA PHE A 14 -3.91 -21.86 0.40
C PHE A 14 -4.54 -21.78 -1.00
N GLN A 15 -5.77 -21.26 -1.10
CA GLN A 15 -6.14 -20.62 -2.36
C GLN A 15 -5.19 -19.43 -2.54
N LEU A 16 -4.17 -19.63 -3.38
CA LEU A 16 -3.25 -18.61 -3.87
C LEU A 16 -3.99 -17.28 -3.95
N LEU A 17 -3.49 -16.26 -3.24
CA LEU A 17 -3.94 -14.87 -3.36
C LEU A 17 -4.33 -14.59 -4.80
N GLU A 18 -5.63 -14.30 -5.04
CA GLU A 18 -6.15 -14.06 -6.38
C GLU A 18 -5.23 -13.05 -7.08
N LYS A 19 -4.57 -13.46 -8.17
CA LYS A 19 -3.70 -12.56 -8.95
C LYS A 19 -4.57 -11.59 -9.75
N PHE A 20 -5.09 -10.56 -9.10
CA PHE A 20 -6.05 -9.64 -9.71
C PHE A 20 -5.57 -8.98 -11.02
N GLU A 21 -4.25 -8.86 -11.18
CA GLU A 21 -3.63 -8.37 -12.42
C GLU A 21 -3.97 -9.24 -13.64
N THR A 22 -4.20 -10.55 -13.47
CA THR A 22 -4.55 -11.46 -14.58
C THR A 22 -6.02 -11.43 -14.96
N PHE A 23 -6.87 -10.76 -14.19
CA PHE A 23 -8.30 -10.67 -14.48
C PHE A 23 -8.55 -9.66 -15.61
N SER A 24 -9.54 -9.96 -16.46
CA SER A 24 -10.07 -8.98 -17.41
C SER A 24 -10.70 -7.80 -16.66
N TYR A 25 -10.79 -6.65 -17.33
CA TYR A 25 -11.32 -5.43 -16.70
C TYR A 25 -12.74 -5.61 -16.15
N CYS A 26 -13.65 -6.24 -16.92
CA CYS A 26 -15.01 -6.54 -16.46
C CYS A 26 -15.02 -7.46 -15.23
N LYS A 27 -14.13 -8.46 -15.19
CA LYS A 27 -14.00 -9.36 -14.03
C LYS A 27 -13.49 -8.62 -12.80
N ARG A 28 -12.57 -7.67 -12.96
CA ARG A 28 -12.10 -6.80 -11.86
C ARG A 28 -13.23 -5.96 -11.29
N LEU A 29 -14.04 -5.32 -12.14
CA LEU A 29 -15.22 -4.54 -11.72
C LEU A 29 -16.22 -5.40 -10.94
N SER A 30 -16.59 -6.56 -11.50
CA SER A 30 -17.53 -7.49 -10.87
C SER A 30 -17.04 -7.96 -9.49
N ARG A 31 -15.75 -8.32 -9.38
CA ARG A 31 -15.14 -8.74 -8.11
C ARG A 31 -15.05 -7.60 -7.11
N PHE A 32 -14.72 -6.39 -7.56
CA PHE A 32 -14.70 -5.21 -6.72
C PHE A 32 -16.08 -4.93 -6.11
N CYS A 33 -17.15 -4.92 -6.92
CA CYS A 33 -18.51 -4.74 -6.41
C CYS A 33 -18.91 -5.86 -5.43
N LYS A 34 -18.49 -7.10 -5.67
CA LYS A 34 -18.74 -8.22 -4.75
C LYS A 34 -18.04 -8.01 -3.41
N TYR A 35 -16.77 -7.62 -3.42
CA TYR A 35 -16.04 -7.33 -2.19
C TYR A 35 -16.57 -6.10 -1.46
N LEU A 36 -17.08 -5.11 -2.20
CA LEU A 36 -17.66 -3.90 -1.61
C LEU A 36 -18.95 -4.23 -0.86
N LYS A 37 -19.83 -5.03 -1.45
CA LYS A 37 -21.03 -5.54 -0.76
C LYS A 37 -20.68 -6.37 0.48
N ALA A 38 -19.65 -7.21 0.38
CA ALA A 38 -19.19 -7.99 1.53
C ALA A 38 -18.63 -7.07 2.62
N TYR A 39 -17.90 -6.02 2.27
CA TYR A 39 -17.39 -5.04 3.23
C TYR A 39 -18.52 -4.38 4.01
N TYR A 40 -19.57 -3.93 3.34
CA TYR A 40 -20.73 -3.31 4.01
C TYR A 40 -21.40 -4.23 5.02
N LYS A 41 -21.46 -5.54 4.72
CA LYS A 41 -21.98 -6.53 5.68
C LYS A 41 -21.22 -6.46 7.01
N TYR A 42 -19.90 -6.54 6.97
CA TYR A 42 -19.08 -6.53 8.20
C TYR A 42 -18.93 -5.13 8.82
N ALA A 43 -19.02 -4.07 8.02
CA ALA A 43 -18.89 -2.70 8.51
C ALA A 43 -20.14 -2.21 9.26
N ASN A 44 -21.31 -2.75 8.93
CA ASN A 44 -22.59 -2.39 9.52
C ASN A 44 -23.23 -3.55 10.29
N GLU A 45 -22.46 -4.58 10.66
CA GLU A 45 -22.98 -5.70 11.45
C GLU A 45 -23.35 -5.19 12.84
N GLU A 46 -24.63 -5.27 13.20
CA GLU A 46 -25.13 -4.92 14.53
C GLU A 46 -25.14 -6.18 15.40
N PHE A 47 -24.58 -6.10 16.61
CA PHE A 47 -24.55 -7.21 17.56
C PHE A 47 -25.68 -7.09 18.59
N SER A 48 -26.28 -8.22 18.96
CA SER A 48 -27.33 -8.24 19.98
C SER A 48 -26.78 -7.83 21.34
N LEU A 49 -27.57 -7.06 22.10
CA LEU A 49 -27.24 -6.67 23.48
C LEU A 49 -27.36 -7.83 24.47
N ASP A 50 -28.00 -8.94 24.07
CA ASP A 50 -28.23 -10.12 24.92
C ASP A 50 -27.05 -11.11 24.95
N TRP A 51 -25.96 -10.83 24.22
CA TRP A 51 -24.79 -11.71 24.15
C TRP A 51 -23.90 -11.56 25.37
N SER A 52 -23.20 -12.65 25.74
CA SER A 52 -22.17 -12.57 26.77
C SER A 52 -20.98 -11.71 26.30
N VAL A 53 -20.19 -11.21 27.25
CA VAL A 53 -18.96 -10.45 26.93
C VAL A 53 -18.01 -11.27 26.08
N GLU A 54 -17.81 -12.56 26.39
CA GLU A 54 -16.93 -13.43 25.61
C GLU A 54 -17.44 -13.70 24.19
N GLU A 55 -18.77 -13.82 24.02
CA GLU A 55 -19.41 -13.98 22.71
C GLU A 55 -19.27 -12.72 21.84
N LEU A 56 -19.42 -11.54 22.46
CA LEU A 56 -19.18 -10.26 21.81
C LEU A 56 -17.73 -10.13 21.37
N GLU A 57 -16.76 -10.31 22.28
CA GLU A 57 -15.33 -10.18 21.99
C GLU A 57 -14.88 -11.08 20.85
N SER A 58 -15.24 -12.37 20.90
CA SER A 58 -14.94 -13.35 19.86
C SER A 58 -15.53 -12.97 18.50
N THR A 59 -16.76 -12.46 18.49
CA THR A 59 -17.42 -12.07 17.24
C THR A 59 -16.83 -10.77 16.68
N TYR A 60 -16.49 -9.80 17.52
CA TYR A 60 -15.78 -8.58 17.11
C TYR A 60 -14.43 -8.91 16.47
N GLU A 61 -13.65 -9.81 17.08
CA GLU A 61 -12.36 -10.23 16.51
C GLU A 61 -12.53 -10.90 15.15
N MET A 62 -13.53 -11.78 15.02
CA MET A 62 -13.82 -12.47 13.76
C MET A 62 -14.28 -11.49 12.66
N CYS A 63 -15.25 -10.62 12.96
CA CYS A 63 -15.76 -9.62 12.03
C CYS A 63 -14.66 -8.63 11.62
N GLY A 64 -13.83 -8.20 12.57
CA GLY A 64 -12.67 -7.34 12.30
C GLY A 64 -11.68 -8.00 11.34
N SER A 65 -11.31 -9.26 11.61
CA SER A 65 -10.39 -10.03 10.74
C SER A 65 -10.92 -10.19 9.32
N GLU A 66 -12.21 -10.51 9.15
CA GLU A 66 -12.82 -10.63 7.81
C GLU A 66 -12.97 -9.29 7.10
N LYS A 67 -13.34 -8.22 7.84
CA LYS A 67 -13.39 -6.86 7.31
C LYS A 67 -12.02 -6.44 6.77
N ASP A 68 -10.95 -6.65 7.51
CA ASP A 68 -9.58 -6.31 7.10
C ASP A 68 -9.15 -7.09 5.84
N LYS A 69 -9.47 -8.39 5.76
CA LYS A 69 -9.21 -9.21 4.57
C LYS A 69 -9.93 -8.67 3.34
N ILE A 70 -11.20 -8.28 3.49
CA ILE A 70 -12.01 -7.76 2.39
C ILE A 70 -11.55 -6.36 1.99
N GLU A 71 -11.26 -5.49 2.97
CA GLU A 71 -10.70 -4.17 2.71
C GLU A 71 -9.41 -4.28 1.91
N LYS A 72 -8.48 -5.16 2.31
CA LYS A 72 -7.25 -5.40 1.55
C LYS A 72 -7.52 -5.83 0.11
N ARG A 73 -8.51 -6.71 -0.13
CA ARG A 73 -8.91 -7.10 -1.48
C ARG A 73 -9.49 -5.93 -2.28
N LEU A 74 -10.27 -5.06 -1.64
CA LEU A 74 -10.77 -3.82 -2.25
C LEU A 74 -9.63 -2.88 -2.63
N LEU A 75 -8.65 -2.68 -1.76
CA LEU A 75 -7.50 -1.83 -2.03
C LEU A 75 -6.65 -2.39 -3.18
N LEU A 76 -6.40 -3.71 -3.21
CA LEU A 76 -5.67 -4.37 -4.29
C LEU A 76 -6.38 -4.24 -5.65
N LEU A 77 -7.66 -4.61 -5.73
CA LEU A 77 -8.43 -4.51 -6.96
C LEU A 77 -8.67 -3.06 -7.39
N GLY A 78 -8.94 -2.18 -6.44
CA GLY A 78 -9.19 -0.77 -6.68
C GLY A 78 -8.02 -0.07 -7.36
N GLN A 79 -6.79 -0.48 -7.07
CA GLN A 79 -5.58 0.00 -7.75
C GLN A 79 -5.58 -0.31 -9.26
N LEU A 80 -6.29 -1.37 -9.70
CA LEU A 80 -6.36 -1.84 -11.09
C LEU A 80 -7.59 -1.34 -11.88
N ILE A 81 -8.49 -0.60 -11.24
CA ILE A 81 -9.73 -0.09 -11.84
C ILE A 81 -9.55 1.40 -12.15
N HIS A 82 -10.06 1.93 -13.26
CA HIS A 82 -10.00 3.37 -13.52
C HIS A 82 -10.77 4.20 -12.49
N ASN A 83 -10.26 5.40 -12.17
CA ASN A 83 -10.87 6.28 -11.16
C ASN A 83 -12.31 6.70 -11.54
N LYS A 84 -12.62 6.83 -12.84
CA LYS A 84 -13.97 7.15 -13.32
C LYS A 84 -14.99 6.09 -12.88
N ASP A 85 -14.62 4.81 -13.03
CA ASP A 85 -15.51 3.68 -12.73
C ASP A 85 -15.62 3.47 -11.22
N LEU A 86 -14.53 3.66 -10.47
CA LEU A 86 -14.58 3.70 -9.00
C LEU A 86 -15.52 4.79 -8.49
N LYS A 87 -15.46 6.00 -9.05
CA LYS A 87 -16.35 7.10 -8.66
C LYS A 87 -17.81 6.73 -8.92
N ILE A 88 -18.11 6.11 -10.07
CA ILE A 88 -19.47 5.66 -10.40
C ILE A 88 -19.94 4.59 -9.40
N ILE A 89 -19.09 3.62 -9.06
CA ILE A 89 -19.42 2.55 -8.11
C ILE A 89 -19.71 3.11 -6.71
N PHE A 90 -18.80 3.94 -6.19
CA PHE A 90 -18.92 4.50 -4.85
C PHE A 90 -20.03 5.55 -4.70
N MET A 91 -20.35 6.28 -5.79
CA MET A 91 -21.40 7.31 -5.79
C MET A 91 -22.71 6.84 -6.43
N SER A 92 -22.88 5.53 -6.64
CA SER A 92 -24.13 5.02 -7.17
C SER A 92 -25.26 5.26 -6.15
N LYS A 93 -26.44 5.68 -6.64
CA LYS A 93 -27.63 5.94 -5.81
C LYS A 93 -28.17 4.72 -5.03
N PHE A 94 -27.54 3.57 -5.18
CA PHE A 94 -27.90 2.31 -4.52
C PHE A 94 -27.08 2.04 -3.25
N VAL A 95 -26.21 2.97 -2.86
CA VAL A 95 -25.45 2.91 -1.62
C VAL A 95 -26.25 3.62 -0.53
N ASN A 96 -26.50 2.94 0.61
CA ASN A 96 -27.19 3.54 1.74
C ASN A 96 -26.34 4.66 2.37
N ASN A 97 -26.98 5.64 3.03
CA ASN A 97 -26.26 6.77 3.65
C ASN A 97 -25.21 6.31 4.68
N SER A 98 -25.43 5.21 5.40
CA SER A 98 -24.47 4.63 6.36
C SER A 98 -23.20 4.07 5.69
N ASP A 99 -23.27 3.72 4.42
CA ASP A 99 -22.14 3.20 3.64
C ASP A 99 -21.27 4.31 3.03
N PHE A 100 -21.75 5.56 3.07
CA PHE A 100 -21.11 6.69 2.38
C PHE A 100 -19.75 7.07 2.99
N ASP A 101 -19.65 7.14 4.32
CA ASP A 101 -18.39 7.47 5.02
C ASP A 101 -17.31 6.39 4.81
N ASN A 102 -17.75 5.13 4.80
CA ASN A 102 -16.91 3.98 4.49
C ASN A 102 -16.38 4.04 3.04
N ASN A 103 -17.23 4.47 2.09
CA ASN A 103 -16.86 4.64 0.69
C ASN A 103 -15.82 5.72 0.47
N ASP A 104 -16.01 6.89 1.08
CA ASP A 104 -15.07 7.99 0.96
C ASP A 104 -13.69 7.63 1.50
N THR A 105 -13.66 6.89 2.62
CA THR A 105 -12.43 6.36 3.20
C THR A 105 -11.73 5.38 2.25
N ILE A 106 -12.43 4.35 1.75
CA ILE A 106 -11.84 3.33 0.86
C ILE A 106 -11.39 3.96 -0.46
N TYR A 107 -12.23 4.81 -1.06
CA TYR A 107 -11.91 5.49 -2.31
C TYR A 107 -10.67 6.37 -2.17
N SER A 108 -10.57 7.11 -1.08
CA SER A 108 -9.41 7.96 -0.80
C SER A 108 -8.13 7.15 -0.58
N LYS A 109 -8.21 6.01 0.13
CA LYS A 109 -7.08 5.07 0.25
C LYS A 109 -6.62 4.56 -1.12
N ILE A 110 -7.54 4.12 -1.98
CA ILE A 110 -7.22 3.65 -3.34
C ILE A 110 -6.55 4.77 -4.17
N LYS A 111 -7.10 5.98 -4.12
CA LYS A 111 -6.56 7.15 -4.85
C LYS A 111 -5.16 7.50 -4.37
N SER A 112 -4.92 7.47 -3.06
CA SER A 112 -3.60 7.70 -2.47
C SER A 112 -2.59 6.63 -2.88
N LEU A 113 -2.97 5.34 -2.84
CA LEU A 113 -2.10 4.25 -3.28
C LEU A 113 -1.68 4.41 -4.75
N LYS A 114 -2.65 4.70 -5.64
CA LYS A 114 -2.36 4.96 -7.06
C LYS A 114 -1.42 6.13 -7.26
N LYS A 115 -1.68 7.26 -6.58
CA LYS A 115 -0.81 8.44 -6.64
C LYS A 115 0.60 8.13 -6.14
N THR A 116 0.71 7.39 -5.05
CA THR A 116 1.99 6.98 -4.47
C THR A 116 2.78 6.10 -5.44
N ILE A 117 2.13 5.10 -6.03
CA ILE A 117 2.73 4.21 -7.05
C ILE A 117 3.18 5.00 -8.29
N ALA A 118 2.33 5.90 -8.79
CA ALA A 118 2.66 6.76 -9.92
C ALA A 118 3.85 7.68 -9.59
N GLY A 119 3.83 8.29 -8.40
CA GLY A 119 4.92 9.13 -7.89
C GLY A 119 6.24 8.37 -7.83
N VAL A 120 6.26 7.19 -7.20
CA VAL A 120 7.46 6.35 -7.12
C VAL A 120 7.97 5.96 -8.51
N SER A 121 7.07 5.68 -9.45
CA SER A 121 7.43 5.35 -10.84
C SER A 121 7.99 6.56 -11.61
N SER A 122 7.76 7.78 -11.14
CA SER A 122 8.22 9.02 -11.76
C SER A 122 9.57 9.51 -11.23
N VAL A 123 10.10 8.91 -10.16
CA VAL A 123 11.42 9.26 -9.62
C VAL A 123 12.48 8.88 -10.64
N LYS A 124 13.37 9.84 -10.94
CA LYS A 124 14.49 9.67 -11.87
C LYS A 124 15.79 10.12 -11.21
N ASP A 125 16.90 9.54 -11.66
CA ASP A 125 18.25 10.00 -11.38
C ASP A 125 19.01 9.99 -12.71
N SER A 126 19.63 11.12 -13.08
CA SER A 126 20.33 11.26 -14.36
C SER A 126 21.67 10.54 -14.37
N GLN A 127 22.30 10.37 -13.21
CA GLN A 127 23.58 9.68 -13.07
C GLN A 127 23.38 8.15 -13.00
N TYR A 128 22.28 7.70 -12.38
CA TYR A 128 21.98 6.27 -12.19
C TYR A 128 20.54 5.92 -12.59
N PRO A 129 20.15 6.10 -13.87
CA PRO A 129 18.78 5.87 -14.33
C PRO A 129 18.32 4.41 -14.18
N ASN A 130 19.19 3.42 -14.41
CA ASN A 130 18.81 2.01 -14.30
C ASN A 130 18.67 1.56 -12.85
N LEU A 131 19.57 2.00 -11.95
CA LEU A 131 19.41 1.79 -10.51
C LEU A 131 18.10 2.42 -10.01
N CYS A 132 17.79 3.65 -10.42
CA CYS A 132 16.58 4.34 -10.02
C CYS A 132 15.32 3.59 -10.47
N SER A 133 15.29 3.14 -11.74
CA SER A 133 14.21 2.32 -12.30
C SER A 133 14.06 0.98 -11.55
N PHE A 134 15.18 0.34 -11.19
CA PHE A 134 15.18 -0.89 -10.41
C PHE A 134 14.57 -0.69 -9.02
N ILE A 135 14.96 0.36 -8.30
CA ILE A 135 14.40 0.69 -6.99
C ILE A 135 12.91 0.98 -7.11
N ALA A 136 12.52 1.83 -8.07
CA ALA A 136 11.13 2.20 -8.31
C ALA A 136 10.25 0.96 -8.58
N LYS A 137 10.72 0.02 -9.41
CA LYS A 137 10.01 -1.24 -9.70
C LYS A 137 9.78 -2.08 -8.44
N ASN A 138 10.79 -2.22 -7.58
CA ASN A 138 10.69 -3.01 -6.35
C ASN A 138 9.79 -2.33 -5.31
N LEU A 139 9.93 -1.01 -5.13
CA LEU A 139 9.07 -0.24 -4.22
C LEU A 139 7.62 -0.24 -4.68
N ARG A 140 7.35 -0.11 -5.99
CA ARG A 140 6.01 -0.20 -6.57
C ARG A 140 5.35 -1.54 -6.26
N LYS A 141 6.07 -2.64 -6.46
CA LYS A 141 5.56 -3.98 -6.16
C LYS A 141 5.17 -4.09 -4.68
N LYS A 142 6.06 -3.61 -3.79
CA LYS A 142 5.79 -3.63 -2.36
C LYS A 142 4.60 -2.77 -1.94
N LEU A 143 4.49 -1.56 -2.49
CA LEU A 143 3.34 -0.64 -2.29
C LEU A 143 2.02 -1.30 -2.68
N TYR A 144 2.01 -1.97 -3.83
CA TYR A 144 0.84 -2.69 -4.32
C TYR A 144 0.48 -3.85 -3.38
N ASP A 145 1.43 -4.74 -3.10
CA ASP A 145 1.21 -5.95 -2.30
C ASP A 145 0.83 -5.64 -0.83
N SER A 146 1.45 -4.62 -0.24
CA SER A 146 1.18 -4.22 1.14
C SER A 146 -0.12 -3.42 1.28
N CYS A 147 -0.55 -2.71 0.22
CA CYS A 147 -1.61 -1.71 0.29
C CYS A 147 -1.38 -0.65 1.38
N VAL A 148 -0.13 -0.41 1.75
CA VAL A 148 0.24 0.51 2.83
C VAL A 148 1.24 1.53 2.30
N THR A 149 0.96 2.80 2.55
CA THR A 149 1.83 3.94 2.22
C THR A 149 2.79 4.30 3.37
N ILE A 150 2.82 3.49 4.43
CA ILE A 150 3.64 3.65 5.64
C ILE A 150 4.68 2.53 5.68
N PHE A 151 5.84 2.77 5.13
CA PHE A 151 6.97 1.87 5.33
C PHE A 151 8.27 2.65 5.31
N SER A 152 9.27 2.13 6.04
CA SER A 152 10.60 2.74 6.08
C SER A 152 11.29 2.55 4.73
N VAL A 153 11.29 3.60 3.91
CA VAL A 153 12.05 3.63 2.64
C VAL A 153 13.55 3.48 2.93
N THR A 154 14.00 4.07 4.04
CA THR A 154 15.38 4.01 4.52
C THR A 154 15.89 2.58 4.71
N THR A 155 15.05 1.67 5.20
CA THR A 155 15.45 0.26 5.37
C THR A 155 15.41 -0.55 4.07
N MET A 156 14.96 0.03 2.95
CA MET A 156 14.79 -0.69 1.68
C MET A 156 15.76 -0.24 0.59
N VAL A 157 16.15 1.02 0.55
CA VAL A 157 17.00 1.54 -0.53
C VAL A 157 18.37 0.88 -0.52
N ARG A 158 19.05 0.79 0.63
CA ARG A 158 20.38 0.15 0.70
C ARG A 158 20.34 -1.32 0.24
N PRO A 159 19.46 -2.20 0.78
CA PRO A 159 19.36 -3.57 0.27
C PRO A 159 19.05 -3.68 -1.22
N LEU A 160 18.30 -2.72 -1.79
CA LEU A 160 18.02 -2.69 -3.22
C LEU A 160 19.23 -2.24 -4.05
N VAL A 161 20.03 -1.31 -3.55
CA VAL A 161 21.31 -0.92 -4.16
C VAL A 161 22.28 -2.11 -4.13
N ASP A 162 22.44 -2.73 -2.97
CA ASP A 162 23.32 -3.91 -2.81
C ASP A 162 22.90 -5.02 -3.77
N LYS A 163 21.59 -5.32 -3.85
CA LYS A 163 21.03 -6.30 -4.78
C LYS A 163 21.22 -5.91 -6.24
N TYR A 164 21.12 -4.63 -6.57
CA TYR A 164 21.35 -4.15 -7.93
C TYR A 164 22.81 -4.37 -8.34
N CYS A 165 23.75 -4.10 -7.43
CA CYS A 165 25.19 -4.26 -7.63
C CYS A 165 25.65 -5.72 -7.74
N LEU A 166 24.79 -6.70 -7.45
CA LEU A 166 25.07 -8.12 -7.75
C LEU A 166 24.94 -8.44 -9.25
N ASN A 167 24.28 -7.57 -10.04
CA ASN A 167 24.14 -7.78 -11.48
C ASN A 167 25.30 -7.13 -12.24
N ALA A 168 25.86 -7.84 -13.20
CA ALA A 168 26.89 -7.30 -14.08
C ALA A 168 26.28 -6.30 -15.08
N GLY A 169 26.58 -5.01 -14.90
CA GLY A 169 26.14 -3.93 -15.79
C GLY A 169 27.04 -2.70 -15.65
N GLU A 170 26.99 -1.81 -16.65
CA GLU A 170 27.85 -0.62 -16.73
C GLU A 170 27.63 0.32 -15.53
N GLU A 171 26.38 0.59 -15.13
CA GLU A 171 26.08 1.38 -13.93
C GLU A 171 26.54 0.69 -12.65
N THR A 172 26.46 -0.64 -12.57
CA THR A 172 26.97 -1.39 -11.42
C THR A 172 28.47 -1.15 -11.24
N GLN A 173 29.25 -1.24 -12.32
CA GLN A 173 30.69 -0.99 -12.27
C GLN A 173 30.99 0.46 -11.85
N LYS A 174 30.22 1.43 -12.35
CA LYS A 174 30.34 2.84 -11.93
C LYS A 174 30.10 3.00 -10.43
N ILE A 175 29.08 2.34 -9.88
CA ILE A 175 28.77 2.40 -8.44
C ILE A 175 29.85 1.70 -7.61
N LEU A 176 30.31 0.52 -8.03
CA LEU A 176 31.32 -0.25 -7.32
C LEU A 176 32.70 0.41 -7.32
N ALA A 177 32.98 1.27 -8.30
CA ALA A 177 34.20 2.07 -8.36
C ALA A 177 34.18 3.29 -7.42
N LEU A 178 33.03 3.64 -6.84
CA LEU A 178 32.93 4.78 -5.92
C LEU A 178 33.57 4.46 -4.56
N PRO A 179 34.18 5.46 -3.91
CA PRO A 179 34.51 5.38 -2.49
C PRO A 179 33.27 5.13 -1.64
N LYS A 180 33.44 4.45 -0.49
CA LYS A 180 32.34 4.15 0.44
C LYS A 180 31.51 5.39 0.82
N ALA A 181 32.18 6.52 1.05
CA ALA A 181 31.51 7.78 1.39
C ALA A 181 30.56 8.26 0.29
N ASP A 182 30.90 8.08 -0.98
CA ASP A 182 30.05 8.50 -2.10
C ASP A 182 28.92 7.52 -2.37
N ILE A 183 29.12 6.22 -2.10
CA ILE A 183 28.04 5.23 -2.07
C ILE A 183 27.01 5.60 -0.99
N ASP A 184 27.48 5.98 0.21
CA ASP A 184 26.58 6.38 1.30
C ASP A 184 25.79 7.65 0.95
N LYS A 185 26.43 8.64 0.32
CA LYS A 185 25.75 9.83 -0.22
C LYS A 185 24.71 9.48 -1.29
N LEU A 186 25.04 8.58 -2.21
CA LEU A 186 24.10 8.09 -3.23
C LEU A 186 22.86 7.45 -2.58
N ILE A 187 23.08 6.57 -1.60
CA ILE A 187 21.99 5.88 -0.88
C ILE A 187 21.12 6.90 -0.13
N ALA A 188 21.72 7.86 0.56
CA ALA A 188 21.00 8.91 1.27
C ALA A 188 20.13 9.74 0.30
N ARG A 189 20.71 10.20 -0.81
CA ARG A 189 20.02 10.97 -1.85
C ARG A 189 18.82 10.21 -2.43
N LEU A 190 19.02 8.95 -2.80
CA LEU A 190 17.94 8.10 -3.32
C LEU A 190 16.85 7.87 -2.27
N THR A 191 17.24 7.64 -1.01
CA THR A 191 16.31 7.48 0.11
C THR A 191 15.43 8.70 0.28
N ILE A 192 16.01 9.90 0.34
CA ILE A 192 15.27 11.17 0.49
C ILE A 192 14.29 11.36 -0.68
N ARG A 193 14.72 11.11 -1.92
CA ARG A 193 13.86 11.23 -3.10
C ARG A 193 12.66 10.29 -3.07
N PHE A 194 12.86 9.01 -2.78
CA PHE A 194 11.76 8.05 -2.69
C PHE A 194 10.86 8.30 -1.47
N ALA A 195 11.44 8.62 -0.31
CA ALA A 195 10.71 8.91 0.93
C ALA A 195 9.82 10.14 0.79
N SER A 196 10.36 11.25 0.27
CA SER A 196 9.58 12.47 0.04
C SER A 196 8.44 12.24 -0.95
N THR A 197 8.66 11.47 -2.01
CA THR A 197 7.64 11.10 -2.99
C THR A 197 6.50 10.30 -2.36
N ILE A 198 6.82 9.34 -1.49
CA ILE A 198 5.81 8.56 -0.77
C ILE A 198 5.05 9.44 0.24
N ARG A 199 5.77 10.26 1.02
CA ARG A 199 5.17 11.16 2.02
C ARG A 199 4.18 12.15 1.40
N LYS A 200 4.50 12.73 0.24
CA LYS A 200 3.63 13.68 -0.49
C LYS A 200 2.31 13.05 -0.96
N ASN A 201 2.28 11.74 -1.19
CA ASN A 201 1.13 11.04 -1.74
C ASN A 201 0.41 10.13 -0.74
N ARG A 202 0.90 10.04 0.50
CA ARG A 202 0.34 9.23 1.59
C ARG A 202 -1.08 9.63 1.92
N PHE A 203 -1.89 8.63 2.25
CA PHE A 203 -3.24 8.85 2.72
C PHE A 203 -3.16 9.53 4.10
N ARG A 204 -3.69 10.75 4.18
CA ARG A 204 -3.87 11.46 5.45
C ARG A 204 -5.23 11.07 5.99
N TYR A 205 -5.29 10.04 6.82
CA TYR A 205 -6.48 9.77 7.62
C TYR A 205 -6.55 10.86 8.69
N PHE A 206 -7.64 11.63 8.72
CA PHE A 206 -7.93 12.65 9.74
C PHE A 206 -6.70 13.49 10.18
N LYS A 207 -6.32 14.50 9.39
CA LYS A 207 -5.43 15.57 9.86
C LYS A 207 -6.19 16.86 10.23
N GLU A 208 -7.51 16.78 10.42
CA GLU A 208 -8.36 17.87 10.90
C GLU A 208 -9.14 17.54 12.20
N LEU A 209 -8.92 16.36 12.80
CA LEU A 209 -9.32 16.11 14.19
C LEU A 209 -8.06 15.88 15.04
N GLY A 210 -7.42 16.99 15.43
CA GLY A 210 -6.86 17.15 16.77
C GLY A 210 -5.69 16.27 17.25
N CYS A 211 -4.87 15.65 16.41
CA CYS A 211 -3.67 14.94 16.88
C CYS A 211 -2.37 15.52 16.31
N PHE A 212 -1.60 16.13 17.23
CA PHE A 212 -0.21 16.54 17.11
C PHE A 212 0.64 15.41 16.49
N TRP A 213 1.14 15.64 15.28
CA TRP A 213 2.41 15.05 14.85
C TRP A 213 3.51 16.09 15.11
N GLN A 214 3.69 16.51 16.36
CA GLN A 214 4.97 17.07 16.80
C GLN A 214 5.77 15.91 17.38
N GLY A 215 7.01 15.73 16.95
CA GLY A 215 7.94 14.81 17.61
C GLY A 215 8.66 13.79 16.72
N VAL A 216 8.44 13.75 15.40
CA VAL A 216 9.31 12.98 14.48
C VAL A 216 9.94 13.85 13.39
N ASP A 217 9.48 15.10 13.23
CA ASP A 217 9.98 16.01 12.19
C ASP A 217 11.22 16.83 12.65
N GLU A 218 11.50 16.99 13.95
CA GLU A 218 12.58 17.88 14.43
C GLU A 218 14.02 17.35 14.26
N VAL A 219 14.23 16.04 14.08
CA VAL A 219 15.60 15.48 13.93
C VAL A 219 16.05 15.43 12.47
N ALA A 220 15.12 15.56 11.52
CA ALA A 220 15.44 15.58 10.10
C ALA A 220 15.53 17.01 9.53
N GLU A 221 14.78 17.98 10.09
CA GLU A 221 14.80 19.37 9.62
C GLU A 221 16.06 20.14 10.08
N THR A 222 16.62 19.81 11.25
CA THR A 222 17.86 20.48 11.72
C THR A 222 19.13 20.16 10.94
N ASN A 223 19.13 19.13 10.08
CA ASN A 223 20.31 18.74 9.30
C ASN A 223 20.20 19.03 7.79
N VAL A 224 19.06 19.53 7.31
CA VAL A 224 18.88 19.86 5.88
C VAL A 224 19.13 21.35 5.64
N ASP A 225 18.72 22.22 6.57
CA ASP A 225 18.95 23.67 6.43
C ASP A 225 20.41 24.09 6.68
N ALA A 226 21.25 23.21 7.23
CA ALA A 226 22.66 23.48 7.47
C ALA A 226 23.59 23.21 6.27
N LEU A 227 23.05 22.71 5.14
CA LEU A 227 23.85 22.29 3.97
C LEU A 227 23.60 23.10 2.70
N ASP A 228 22.61 24.02 2.69
CA ASP A 228 22.31 24.87 1.52
C ASP A 228 22.96 26.26 1.58
N ASP A 229 23.64 26.62 2.68
CA ASP A 229 24.22 27.96 2.89
C ASP A 229 25.75 27.97 3.04
N LYS A 230 26.48 27.19 2.24
CA LYS A 230 27.92 27.41 1.97
C LYS A 230 28.30 26.99 0.56
N ASP A 231 28.31 27.96 -0.36
CA ASP A 231 29.50 28.40 -1.11
C ASP A 231 29.08 29.04 -2.45
N PHE A 232 29.17 30.37 -2.48
CA PHE A 232 29.69 31.14 -3.61
C PHE A 232 31.21 31.03 -3.63
#